data_AF-A0A7X7XI53-F1
#
_entry.id   AF-A0A7X7XI53-F1
#
_cell.length_a   1.000
_cell.length_b   1.000
_cell.length_c   1.000
_cell.angle_alpha   90.00
_cell.angle_beta   90.00
_cell.angle_gamma   90.00
#
_symmetry.space_group_name_H-M   'P 1'
#
loop_
_entity.id
_entity.type
_entity.pdbx_description
1 polymer ?
#
loop_
_entity_poly.entity_id
_entity_poly.type
_entity_poly.pdbx_seq_one_letter_code
_entity_poly.pdbx_strand_id
1 'polypeptide(L)'
;MIRNCVLLLVVAGFLFGWAAAGENNDYFDDAAATTLAGPDFAVAGDVATPGPVDVSRLPVRSVTVRETELKDGQPAFVGAYRYDGYSLFDILRDVKVIKKNEAEFRPVIDLLVVVENAAGEKAVLSWGEIFYTNVLHRSLIAIRVSPVIPSHADDRWPVPTDTRLVCADDMVSARQIRQPVKITVLTCPHSFAVNRDLKPLYSPAIRLVADGQEKGRLESLPAAAGERVYPTVAYGHGMGFHGFNEIRGRAARDVLLAAFPPTPARLRAGYLVFAAADGYRCTVSYSELFNRSDRAEFLIQDRGEGAKGGRFPLFAGPDFFVDRGVKALSEIRCVQIP
;
A
#
# COMPACT_ATOMS: atom_id res chain seq x y z
N MET A 1 -53.13 29.07 -60.47
CA MET A 1 -52.68 27.69 -60.73
C MET A 1 -51.33 27.48 -60.07
N ILE A 2 -51.11 26.27 -59.55
CA ILE A 2 -50.21 25.91 -58.44
C ILE A 2 -48.72 26.12 -58.76
N ARG A 3 -48.00 26.71 -57.79
CA ARG A 3 -46.53 26.83 -57.66
C ARG A 3 -45.97 25.46 -57.24
N ASN A 4 -45.05 24.89 -58.02
CA ASN A 4 -44.20 23.78 -57.57
C ASN A 4 -42.85 24.33 -57.10
N CYS A 5 -42.75 24.61 -55.80
CA CYS A 5 -41.47 24.71 -55.10
C CYS A 5 -41.17 23.33 -54.52
N VAL A 6 -40.17 22.64 -55.06
CA VAL A 6 -39.58 21.45 -54.43
C VAL A 6 -38.70 21.95 -53.29
N LEU A 7 -39.18 21.79 -52.06
CA LEU A 7 -38.41 22.03 -50.84
C LEU A 7 -37.70 20.72 -50.48
N LEU A 8 -36.38 20.66 -50.68
CA LEU A 8 -35.53 19.59 -50.15
C LEU A 8 -35.36 19.81 -48.65
N LEU A 9 -36.07 19.04 -47.84
CA LEU A 9 -35.84 18.93 -46.40
C LEU A 9 -34.67 17.96 -46.18
N VAL A 10 -33.46 18.51 -46.03
CA VAL A 10 -32.31 17.77 -45.48
C VAL A 10 -32.50 17.71 -43.98
N VAL A 11 -33.10 16.63 -43.50
CA VAL A 11 -33.10 16.28 -42.07
C VAL A 11 -31.73 15.69 -41.77
N ALA A 12 -30.81 16.52 -41.30
CA ALA A 12 -29.57 16.07 -40.67
C ALA A 12 -29.94 15.47 -39.30
N GLY A 13 -30.26 14.17 -39.31
CA GLY A 13 -30.38 13.39 -38.09
C GLY A 13 -29.01 13.29 -37.43
N PHE A 14 -28.73 14.14 -36.44
CA PHE A 14 -27.69 13.86 -35.46
C PHE A 14 -28.16 12.68 -34.61
N LEU A 15 -27.90 11.47 -35.11
CA LEU A 15 -27.89 10.28 -34.29
C LEU A 15 -26.71 10.44 -33.32
N PHE A 16 -26.99 10.96 -32.14
CA PHE A 16 -26.17 10.64 -30.97
C PHE A 16 -26.30 9.13 -30.78
N GLY A 17 -25.38 8.38 -31.37
CA GLY A 17 -25.19 6.98 -31.03
C GLY A 17 -24.81 6.93 -29.56
N TRP A 18 -25.78 6.58 -28.70
CA TRP A 18 -25.44 5.85 -27.50
C TRP A 18 -24.83 4.54 -28.01
N ALA A 19 -23.51 4.42 -27.96
CA ALA A 19 -22.91 3.10 -28.05
C ALA A 19 -23.57 2.28 -26.94
N ALA A 20 -24.28 1.21 -27.31
CA ALA A 20 -24.78 0.27 -26.32
C ALA A 20 -23.58 -0.20 -25.51
N ALA A 21 -23.56 0.11 -24.21
CA ALA A 21 -22.66 -0.58 -23.31
C ALA A 21 -22.96 -2.08 -23.42
N GLY A 22 -21.96 -2.87 -23.77
CA GLY A 22 -22.07 -4.32 -23.89
C GLY A 22 -21.78 -4.85 -25.30
N GLU A 23 -20.52 -5.25 -25.50
CA GLU A 23 -20.08 -6.46 -26.22
C GLU A 23 -18.53 -6.54 -26.16
N ASN A 24 -17.94 -6.33 -24.98
CA ASN A 24 -16.52 -6.60 -24.78
C ASN A 24 -16.34 -7.42 -23.49
N ASN A 25 -15.21 -8.13 -23.40
CA ASN A 25 -14.92 -9.00 -22.24
C ASN A 25 -14.37 -8.22 -21.02
N ASP A 26 -14.35 -6.88 -21.07
CA ASP A 26 -13.86 -6.02 -20.01
C ASP A 26 -15.02 -5.44 -19.19
N TYR A 27 -15.46 -6.24 -18.22
CA TYR A 27 -16.49 -5.87 -17.24
C TYR A 27 -16.13 -4.64 -16.37
N PHE A 28 -14.92 -4.10 -16.50
CA PHE A 28 -14.45 -2.93 -15.76
C PHE A 28 -14.49 -1.64 -16.59
N ASP A 29 -14.87 -1.71 -17.88
CA ASP A 29 -14.97 -0.57 -18.80
C ASP A 29 -16.39 -0.32 -19.33
N ASP A 30 -17.39 -1.04 -18.82
CA ASP A 30 -18.76 -0.95 -19.32
C ASP A 30 -19.49 0.33 -18.89
N ALA A 31 -18.94 1.08 -17.92
CA ALA A 31 -19.51 2.32 -17.41
C ALA A 31 -18.65 3.54 -17.77
N ALA A 32 -19.34 4.62 -18.19
CA ALA A 32 -18.71 5.89 -18.49
C ALA A 32 -17.87 6.40 -17.31
N ALA A 33 -16.63 6.79 -17.60
CA ALA A 33 -15.73 7.33 -16.59
C ALA A 33 -16.10 8.77 -16.23
N THR A 34 -16.13 9.06 -14.93
CA THR A 34 -16.26 10.41 -14.37
C THR A 34 -14.87 10.96 -14.09
N THR A 35 -14.61 12.20 -14.51
CA THR A 35 -13.37 12.92 -14.16
C THR A 35 -13.51 13.51 -12.77
N LEU A 36 -12.49 13.33 -11.95
CA LEU A 36 -12.44 13.77 -10.57
C LEU A 36 -11.78 15.15 -10.48
N ALA A 37 -12.42 16.08 -9.77
CA ALA A 37 -11.87 17.42 -9.53
C ALA A 37 -10.84 17.39 -8.40
N GLY A 38 -9.72 18.08 -8.56
CA GLY A 38 -8.71 18.09 -7.50
C GLY A 38 -7.60 19.11 -7.71
N PRO A 39 -6.84 19.38 -6.65
CA PRO A 39 -5.71 20.29 -6.71
C PRO A 39 -4.50 19.66 -7.40
N ASP A 40 -3.56 20.49 -7.81
CA ASP A 40 -2.19 20.06 -8.04
C ASP A 40 -1.56 19.59 -6.72
N PHE A 41 -0.53 18.75 -6.82
CA PHE A 41 0.19 18.24 -5.66
C PHE A 41 1.71 18.28 -5.85
N ALA A 42 2.43 18.24 -4.73
CA ALA A 42 3.88 18.34 -4.68
C ALA A 42 4.52 17.15 -3.95
N VAL A 43 5.77 16.85 -4.30
CA VAL A 43 6.65 15.95 -3.53
C VAL A 43 7.51 16.76 -2.57
N ALA A 44 7.62 16.29 -1.33
CA ALA A 44 8.36 16.95 -0.26
C ALA A 44 9.09 15.93 0.65
N GLY A 45 9.73 16.44 1.70
CA GLY A 45 10.37 15.63 2.73
C GLY A 45 11.84 15.36 2.47
N ASP A 46 12.26 14.12 2.70
CA ASP A 46 13.65 13.67 2.66
C ASP A 46 14.09 13.39 1.22
N VAL A 47 14.03 14.43 0.38
CA VAL A 47 14.29 14.40 -1.07
C VAL A 47 15.19 15.56 -1.47
N ALA A 48 15.95 15.40 -2.56
CA ALA A 48 16.91 16.39 -3.01
C ALA A 48 16.24 17.65 -3.61
N THR A 49 15.15 17.45 -4.33
CA THR A 49 14.45 18.52 -5.07
C THR A 49 12.95 18.42 -4.78
N PRO A 50 12.46 18.98 -3.66
CA PRO A 50 11.03 19.07 -3.39
C PRO A 50 10.37 20.06 -4.36
N GLY A 51 9.12 19.82 -4.74
CA GLY A 51 8.42 20.68 -5.70
C GLY A 51 7.15 20.07 -6.28
N PRO A 52 6.45 20.82 -7.15
CA PRO A 52 5.24 20.35 -7.82
C PRO A 52 5.52 19.14 -8.71
N VAL A 53 4.53 18.26 -8.86
CA VAL A 53 4.62 17.10 -9.75
C VAL A 53 4.12 17.49 -11.14
N ASP A 54 4.96 17.30 -12.16
CA ASP A 54 4.55 17.43 -13.55
C ASP A 54 3.82 16.16 -14.01
N VAL A 55 2.50 16.16 -13.83
CA VAL A 55 1.64 15.02 -14.16
C VAL A 55 1.50 14.76 -15.66
N SER A 56 1.86 15.72 -16.52
CA SER A 56 1.75 15.59 -17.99
C SER A 56 2.69 14.50 -18.55
N ARG A 57 3.72 14.14 -17.79
CA ARG A 57 4.73 13.15 -18.14
C ARG A 57 4.48 11.77 -17.53
N LEU A 58 3.46 11.65 -16.67
CA LEU A 58 3.18 10.43 -15.95
C LEU A 58 2.20 9.54 -16.72
N PRO A 59 2.47 8.22 -16.82
CA PRO A 59 1.50 7.30 -17.39
C PRO A 59 0.27 7.22 -16.48
N VAL A 60 -0.90 7.13 -17.11
CA VAL A 60 -2.15 6.81 -16.40
C VAL A 60 -2.19 5.31 -16.16
N ARG A 61 -2.44 4.91 -14.92
CA ARG A 61 -2.57 3.52 -14.47
C ARG A 61 -3.99 3.29 -13.97
N SER A 62 -4.42 2.03 -14.00
CA SER A 62 -5.76 1.63 -13.54
C SER A 62 -5.67 0.63 -12.41
N VAL A 63 -6.57 0.75 -11.43
CA VAL A 63 -6.80 -0.25 -10.39
C VAL A 63 -8.29 -0.47 -10.20
N THR A 64 -8.66 -1.69 -9.83
CA THR A 64 -10.04 -2.03 -9.44
C THR A 64 -10.11 -2.23 -7.95
N VAL A 65 -11.14 -1.67 -7.33
CA VAL A 65 -11.32 -1.70 -5.87
C VAL A 65 -12.76 -1.98 -5.51
N ARG A 66 -12.92 -2.64 -4.36
CA ARG A 66 -14.18 -2.74 -3.63
C ARG A 66 -14.04 -1.82 -2.44
N GLU A 67 -14.64 -0.65 -2.52
CA GLU A 67 -14.56 0.32 -1.43
C GLU A 67 -15.39 -0.14 -0.26
N THR A 68 -14.76 -0.10 0.92
CA THR A 68 -15.44 -0.33 2.17
C THR A 68 -15.00 0.69 3.21
N GLU A 69 -15.93 1.05 4.09
CA GLU A 69 -15.68 1.92 5.23
C GLU A 69 -15.80 1.12 6.52
N LEU A 70 -15.14 1.55 7.60
CA LEU A 70 -15.43 1.02 8.92
C LEU A 70 -16.65 1.73 9.51
N LYS A 71 -17.74 1.00 9.70
CA LYS A 71 -18.95 1.43 10.42
C LYS A 71 -19.13 0.54 11.64
N ASP A 72 -19.18 1.14 12.83
CA ASP A 72 -19.30 0.42 14.10
C ASP A 72 -18.28 -0.72 14.29
N GLY A 73 -17.05 -0.50 13.80
CA GLY A 73 -15.97 -1.49 13.86
C GLY A 73 -16.06 -2.63 12.85
N GLN A 74 -17.05 -2.62 11.96
CA GLN A 74 -17.22 -3.62 10.89
C GLN A 74 -17.05 -3.00 9.51
N PRO A 75 -16.49 -3.73 8.53
CA PRO A 75 -16.46 -3.28 7.15
C PRO A 75 -17.88 -3.17 6.58
N ALA A 76 -18.21 -2.01 6.01
CA ALA A 76 -19.44 -1.74 5.29
C ALA A 76 -19.11 -1.41 3.83
N PHE A 77 -19.72 -2.14 2.91
CA PHE A 77 -19.52 -1.93 1.47
C PHE A 77 -20.07 -0.58 1.02
N VAL A 78 -19.32 0.11 0.17
CA VAL A 78 -19.68 1.41 -0.42
C VAL A 78 -19.97 1.26 -1.91
N GLY A 79 -19.10 0.56 -2.63
CA GLY A 79 -19.24 0.35 -4.05
C GLY A 79 -18.03 -0.35 -4.66
N ALA A 80 -18.15 -0.72 -5.94
CA ALA A 80 -17.05 -1.28 -6.72
C ALA A 80 -16.71 -0.31 -7.85
N TYR A 81 -15.41 -0.06 -8.04
CA TYR A 81 -14.93 0.95 -8.98
C TYR A 81 -13.66 0.52 -9.69
N ARG A 82 -13.49 0.98 -10.93
CA ARG A 82 -12.19 1.13 -11.58
C ARG A 82 -11.76 2.58 -11.41
N TYR A 83 -10.57 2.79 -10.86
CA TYR A 83 -9.93 4.09 -10.78
C TYR A 83 -8.79 4.17 -11.75
N ASP A 84 -8.67 5.31 -12.43
CA ASP A 84 -7.51 5.64 -13.24
C ASP A 84 -6.78 6.85 -12.64
N GLY A 85 -5.46 6.82 -12.66
CA GLY A 85 -4.64 7.97 -12.24
C GLY A 85 -3.15 7.70 -12.17
N TYR A 86 -2.46 8.54 -11.41
CA TYR A 86 -1.00 8.54 -11.35
C TYR A 86 -0.52 7.69 -10.20
N SER A 87 0.26 6.65 -10.49
CA SER A 87 0.74 5.76 -9.44
C SER A 87 1.80 6.42 -8.57
N LEU A 88 1.79 6.15 -7.26
CA LEU A 88 2.84 6.62 -6.36
C LEU A 88 4.23 6.12 -6.79
N PHE A 89 4.29 4.93 -7.40
CA PHE A 89 5.53 4.42 -8.02
C PHE A 89 6.03 5.36 -9.13
N ASP A 90 5.18 5.70 -10.10
CA ASP A 90 5.58 6.54 -11.23
C ASP A 90 5.92 7.97 -10.78
N ILE A 91 5.22 8.49 -9.76
CA ILE A 91 5.50 9.81 -9.15
C ILE A 91 6.88 9.83 -8.48
N LEU A 92 7.24 8.75 -7.76
CA LEU A 92 8.41 8.74 -6.87
C LEU A 92 9.66 8.09 -7.46
N ARG A 93 9.58 7.30 -8.53
CA ARG A 93 10.71 6.49 -9.05
C ARG A 93 11.94 7.33 -9.44
N ASP A 94 11.72 8.56 -9.90
CA ASP A 94 12.78 9.47 -10.35
C ASP A 94 13.15 10.49 -9.25
N VAL A 95 12.53 10.39 -8.07
CA VAL A 95 12.81 11.26 -6.93
C VAL A 95 14.07 10.78 -6.21
N LYS A 96 15.10 11.63 -6.18
CA LYS A 96 16.31 11.37 -5.41
C LYS A 96 16.06 11.57 -3.92
N VAL A 97 16.05 10.47 -3.15
CA VAL A 97 15.92 10.48 -1.69
C VAL A 97 17.22 10.97 -1.03
N ILE A 98 17.08 11.79 0.03
CA ILE A 98 18.17 12.23 0.91
C ILE A 98 17.83 11.79 2.33
N LYS A 99 18.27 10.59 2.71
CA LYS A 99 17.93 10.01 4.00
C LYS A 99 18.59 10.78 5.15
N LYS A 100 17.78 11.18 6.14
CA LYS A 100 18.28 11.84 7.35
C LYS A 100 19.17 10.93 8.20
N ASN A 101 18.90 9.63 8.18
CA ASN A 101 19.63 8.62 8.97
C ASN A 101 20.66 7.83 8.15
N GLU A 102 21.09 8.31 6.97
CA GLU A 102 21.97 7.55 6.06
C GLU A 102 23.25 7.03 6.74
N ALA A 103 23.83 7.84 7.64
CA ALA A 103 25.02 7.48 8.39
C ALA A 103 24.79 6.27 9.32
N GLU A 104 23.58 6.13 9.86
CA GLU A 104 23.17 5.02 10.74
C GLU A 104 22.71 3.81 9.90
N PHE A 105 21.79 4.05 8.96
CA PHE A 105 21.14 3.01 8.16
C PHE A 105 20.93 3.48 6.73
N ARG A 106 21.78 2.97 5.82
CA ARG A 106 21.75 3.32 4.40
C ARG A 106 20.56 2.77 3.59
N PRO A 107 20.11 1.51 3.78
CA PRO A 107 19.03 0.95 2.96
C PRO A 107 17.74 1.78 3.03
N VAL A 108 17.00 1.85 1.92
CA VAL A 108 15.75 2.64 1.81
C VAL A 108 14.49 1.91 2.32
N ILE A 109 14.66 0.69 2.81
CA ILE A 109 13.56 -0.18 3.28
C ILE A 109 12.94 0.27 4.61
N ASP A 110 13.50 1.30 5.27
CA ASP A 110 12.91 1.96 6.44
C ASP A 110 12.33 3.35 6.10
N LEU A 111 12.04 3.62 4.82
CA LEU A 111 11.34 4.82 4.40
C LEU A 111 9.82 4.66 4.48
N LEU A 112 9.14 5.78 4.69
CA LEU A 112 7.71 5.93 4.66
C LEU A 112 7.34 6.97 3.58
N VAL A 113 6.13 6.87 3.06
CA VAL A 113 5.51 7.87 2.21
C VAL A 113 4.22 8.32 2.86
N VAL A 114 4.06 9.63 3.04
CA VAL A 114 2.89 10.25 3.65
C VAL A 114 2.15 11.07 2.60
N VAL A 115 0.88 10.75 2.36
CA VAL A 115 0.01 11.52 1.48
C VAL A 115 -0.92 12.37 2.34
N GLU A 116 -0.98 13.68 2.07
CA GLU A 116 -1.69 14.66 2.90
C GLU A 116 -2.58 15.57 2.05
N ASN A 117 -3.76 15.93 2.57
CA ASN A 117 -4.63 16.94 1.97
C ASN A 117 -4.54 18.31 2.69
N ALA A 118 -5.21 19.32 2.14
CA ALA A 118 -5.19 20.67 2.69
C ALA A 118 -5.82 20.78 4.10
N ALA A 119 -6.66 19.81 4.50
CA ALA A 119 -7.24 19.74 5.84
C ALA A 119 -6.29 19.10 6.87
N GLY A 120 -5.12 18.62 6.45
CA GLY A 120 -4.12 17.97 7.30
C GLY A 120 -4.39 16.49 7.56
N GLU A 121 -5.36 15.87 6.88
CA GLU A 121 -5.56 14.43 6.92
C GLU A 121 -4.40 13.73 6.22
N LYS A 122 -3.83 12.70 6.83
CA LYS A 122 -2.66 11.98 6.35
C LYS A 122 -2.93 10.50 6.22
N ALA A 123 -2.42 9.87 5.17
CA ALA A 123 -2.29 8.43 5.05
C ALA A 123 -0.83 8.03 4.89
N VAL A 124 -0.46 6.88 5.47
CA VAL A 124 0.90 6.35 5.47
C VAL A 124 0.98 5.10 4.60
N LEU A 125 2.03 5.06 3.78
CA LEU A 125 2.47 3.90 3.03
C LEU A 125 3.93 3.60 3.37
N SER A 126 4.34 2.34 3.31
CA SER A 126 5.76 2.02 3.34
C SER A 126 6.39 2.22 1.97
N TRP A 127 7.70 2.43 1.93
CA TRP A 127 8.44 2.39 0.67
C TRP A 127 8.35 1.02 -0.01
N GLY A 128 8.23 -0.04 0.80
CA GLY A 128 8.16 -1.40 0.32
C GLY A 128 6.89 -1.73 -0.46
N GLU A 129 5.72 -1.29 0.01
CA GLU A 129 4.46 -1.51 -0.74
C GLU A 129 4.40 -0.75 -2.06
N ILE A 130 5.32 0.20 -2.30
CA ILE A 130 5.44 0.94 -3.56
C ILE A 130 6.49 0.30 -4.48
N PHE A 131 7.68 -0.01 -3.98
CA PHE A 131 8.85 -0.37 -4.80
C PHE A 131 9.34 -1.82 -4.67
N TYR A 132 8.95 -2.52 -3.60
CA TYR A 132 9.38 -3.90 -3.34
C TYR A 132 8.29 -4.93 -3.63
N THR A 133 7.06 -4.48 -3.85
CA THR A 133 5.87 -5.31 -4.12
C THR A 133 6.00 -6.17 -5.39
N ASN A 134 5.35 -7.34 -5.36
CA ASN A 134 5.16 -8.21 -6.53
C ASN A 134 4.25 -7.62 -7.61
N VAL A 135 3.36 -6.69 -7.23
CA VAL A 135 2.43 -6.05 -8.17
C VAL A 135 2.60 -4.55 -8.05
N LEU A 136 3.19 -3.94 -9.08
CA LEU A 136 3.42 -2.51 -9.13
C LEU A 136 2.12 -1.72 -9.33
N HIS A 137 2.18 -0.42 -9.07
CA HIS A 137 1.12 0.54 -9.38
C HIS A 137 -0.21 0.31 -8.63
N ARG A 138 -0.16 -0.30 -7.44
CA ARG A 138 -1.36 -0.59 -6.61
C ARG A 138 -1.85 0.57 -5.77
N SER A 139 -1.11 1.67 -5.71
CA SER A 139 -1.51 2.90 -5.01
C SER A 139 -1.46 4.08 -5.97
N LEU A 140 -2.60 4.74 -6.17
CA LEU A 140 -2.79 5.81 -7.16
C LEU A 140 -3.30 7.11 -6.51
N ILE A 141 -2.90 8.25 -7.07
CA ILE A 141 -3.72 9.46 -7.01
C ILE A 141 -4.72 9.38 -8.18
N ALA A 142 -5.95 9.00 -7.87
CA ALA A 142 -7.00 8.79 -8.85
C ALA A 142 -7.53 10.13 -9.40
N ILE A 143 -7.69 10.21 -10.72
CA ILE A 143 -8.21 11.36 -11.47
C ILE A 143 -9.47 11.02 -12.26
N ARG A 144 -9.79 9.73 -12.44
CA ARG A 144 -11.02 9.26 -13.07
C ARG A 144 -11.55 8.04 -12.32
N VAL A 145 -12.87 7.85 -12.38
CA VAL A 145 -13.55 6.70 -11.78
C VAL A 145 -14.64 6.19 -12.71
N SER A 146 -14.75 4.88 -12.86
CA SER A 146 -15.89 4.19 -13.46
C SER A 146 -16.49 3.24 -12.42
N PRO A 147 -17.80 3.29 -12.13
CA PRO A 147 -18.44 2.28 -11.29
C PRO A 147 -18.44 0.93 -12.01
N VAL A 148 -18.20 -0.15 -11.27
CA VAL A 148 -18.34 -1.52 -11.77
C VAL A 148 -19.72 -2.01 -11.37
N ILE A 149 -20.63 -2.07 -12.35
CA ILE A 149 -22.04 -2.37 -12.14
C ILE A 149 -22.29 -3.86 -12.41
N PRO A 150 -22.86 -4.63 -11.45
CA PRO A 150 -23.22 -6.01 -11.70
C PRO A 150 -24.30 -6.14 -12.79
N SER A 151 -24.11 -7.06 -13.75
CA SER A 151 -24.99 -7.18 -14.93
C SER A 151 -26.44 -7.58 -14.65
N HIS A 152 -26.72 -8.12 -13.46
CA HIS A 152 -28.05 -8.62 -13.06
C HIS A 152 -28.63 -7.90 -11.85
N ALA A 153 -27.95 -6.87 -11.34
CA ALA A 153 -28.45 -6.08 -10.22
C ALA A 153 -28.70 -4.63 -10.68
N ASP A 154 -29.77 -4.02 -10.17
CA ASP A 154 -30.05 -2.60 -10.37
C ASP A 154 -29.24 -1.71 -9.41
N ASP A 155 -28.17 -2.25 -8.83
CA ASP A 155 -27.32 -1.54 -7.88
C ASP A 155 -26.67 -0.33 -8.55
N ARG A 156 -26.66 0.79 -7.82
CA ARG A 156 -26.00 2.04 -8.21
C ARG A 156 -25.19 2.55 -7.04
N TRP A 157 -23.88 2.63 -7.23
CA TRP A 157 -22.96 3.12 -6.22
C TRP A 157 -22.80 4.64 -6.33
N PRO A 158 -22.60 5.36 -5.21
CA PRO A 158 -22.31 6.79 -5.25
C PRO A 158 -20.98 7.04 -5.97
N VAL A 159 -21.00 7.88 -7.01
CA VAL A 159 -19.77 8.16 -7.78
C VAL A 159 -18.97 9.29 -7.11
N PRO A 160 -17.69 9.06 -6.76
CA PRO A 160 -16.76 10.09 -6.32
C PRO A 160 -16.72 11.32 -7.23
N THR A 161 -16.58 12.50 -6.63
CA THR A 161 -16.42 13.78 -7.35
C THR A 161 -15.00 14.33 -7.33
N ASP A 162 -14.20 13.93 -6.33
CA ASP A 162 -12.88 14.52 -6.07
C ASP A 162 -11.74 13.52 -6.21
N THR A 163 -10.57 14.02 -6.63
CA THR A 163 -9.34 13.23 -6.68
C THR A 163 -9.04 12.66 -5.31
N ARG A 164 -8.44 11.47 -5.28
CA ARG A 164 -8.18 10.79 -4.01
C ARG A 164 -7.03 9.80 -4.13
N LEU A 165 -6.35 9.57 -3.02
CA LEU A 165 -5.50 8.40 -2.88
C LEU A 165 -6.38 7.14 -2.91
N VAL A 166 -6.00 6.14 -3.70
CA VAL A 166 -6.62 4.82 -3.75
C VAL A 166 -5.54 3.77 -3.57
N CYS A 167 -5.69 2.93 -2.53
CA CYS A 167 -4.79 1.80 -2.25
C CYS A 167 -5.55 0.50 -2.56
N ALA A 168 -5.23 -0.14 -3.68
CA ALA A 168 -6.05 -1.21 -4.24
C ALA A 168 -5.96 -2.54 -3.50
N ASP A 169 -4.94 -2.72 -2.68
CA ASP A 169 -4.77 -3.91 -1.86
C ASP A 169 -5.51 -3.80 -0.52
N ASP A 170 -6.01 -2.62 -0.15
CA ASP A 170 -6.71 -2.41 1.12
C ASP A 170 -8.11 -3.05 1.09
N MET A 171 -8.44 -3.78 2.15
CA MET A 171 -9.77 -4.32 2.40
C MET A 171 -10.71 -3.21 2.85
N VAL A 172 -10.29 -2.39 3.82
CA VAL A 172 -10.96 -1.16 4.26
C VAL A 172 -10.27 0.05 3.67
N SER A 173 -11.03 0.93 3.04
CA SER A 173 -10.54 2.13 2.34
C SER A 173 -10.12 3.28 3.28
N ALA A 174 -9.56 2.96 4.46
CA ALA A 174 -9.19 3.93 5.49
C ALA A 174 -8.10 4.92 5.06
N ARG A 175 -7.28 4.56 4.05
CA ARG A 175 -6.20 5.39 3.50
C ARG A 175 -6.64 6.31 2.36
N GLN A 176 -7.93 6.37 2.02
CA GLN A 176 -8.41 7.23 0.94
C GLN A 176 -8.44 8.71 1.33
N ILE A 177 -7.31 9.39 1.13
CA ILE A 177 -7.18 10.83 1.30
C ILE A 177 -7.80 11.55 0.10
N ARG A 178 -8.85 12.32 0.33
CA ARG A 178 -9.49 13.17 -0.69
C ARG A 178 -8.68 14.44 -0.92
N GLN A 179 -8.64 14.89 -2.17
CA GLN A 179 -7.95 16.10 -2.63
C GLN A 179 -6.51 16.21 -2.08
N PRO A 180 -5.66 15.19 -2.31
CA PRO A 180 -4.29 15.20 -1.82
C PRO A 180 -3.50 16.36 -2.44
N VAL A 181 -2.74 17.08 -1.62
CA VAL A 181 -1.93 18.25 -2.02
C VAL A 181 -0.43 17.99 -1.88
N LYS A 182 -0.03 16.99 -1.09
CA LYS A 182 1.37 16.77 -0.74
C LYS A 182 1.67 15.29 -0.55
N ILE A 183 2.80 14.84 -1.10
CA ILE A 183 3.38 13.51 -0.94
C ILE A 183 4.76 13.70 -0.29
N THR A 184 4.93 13.23 0.92
CA THR A 184 6.16 13.42 1.71
C THR A 184 6.91 12.10 1.83
N VAL A 185 8.15 12.05 1.35
CA VAL A 185 9.06 10.93 1.67
C VAL A 185 9.67 11.20 3.05
N LEU A 186 9.59 10.22 3.94
CA LEU A 186 10.00 10.35 5.33
C LEU A 186 10.94 9.21 5.72
N THR A 187 12.12 9.55 6.20
CA THR A 187 13.02 8.63 6.88
C THR A 187 12.39 8.19 8.21
N CYS A 188 12.42 6.88 8.52
CA CYS A 188 11.99 6.39 9.83
C CYS A 188 12.66 7.23 10.95
N PRO A 189 11.88 7.87 11.83
CA PRO A 189 12.41 8.75 12.86
C PRO A 189 12.97 7.99 14.07
N HIS A 190 12.97 6.65 14.03
CA HIS A 190 13.48 5.81 15.11
C HIS A 190 14.86 5.26 14.78
N SER A 191 15.79 5.51 15.69
CA SER A 191 17.14 4.97 15.63
C SER A 191 17.26 3.64 16.36
N PHE A 192 18.14 2.79 15.86
CA PHE A 192 18.48 1.50 16.46
C PHE A 192 20.00 1.35 16.47
N ALA A 193 20.55 0.74 17.52
CA ALA A 193 21.99 0.45 17.55
C ALA A 193 22.35 -0.52 16.42
N VAL A 194 23.22 -0.10 15.51
CA VAL A 194 23.66 -0.92 14.37
C VAL A 194 24.97 -1.61 14.70
N ASN A 195 24.96 -2.94 14.72
CA ASN A 195 26.14 -3.78 14.91
C ASN A 195 26.16 -4.93 13.89
N ARG A 196 26.67 -4.65 12.69
CA ARG A 196 26.71 -5.63 11.58
C ARG A 196 27.62 -6.82 11.83
N ASP A 197 28.51 -6.72 12.81
CA ASP A 197 29.45 -7.78 13.19
C ASP A 197 28.92 -8.67 14.32
N LEU A 198 27.67 -8.48 14.75
CA LEU A 198 27.04 -9.26 15.82
C LEU A 198 27.05 -10.76 15.48
N LYS A 199 27.80 -11.54 16.27
CA LYS A 199 27.93 -12.99 16.13
C LYS A 199 27.79 -13.67 17.50
N PRO A 200 26.88 -14.64 17.66
CA PRO A 200 25.85 -15.03 16.69
C PRO A 200 24.78 -13.93 16.51
N LEU A 201 24.20 -13.82 15.31
CA LEU A 201 23.02 -12.99 15.09
C LEU A 201 21.81 -13.68 15.74
N TYR A 202 21.43 -13.25 16.93
CA TYR A 202 20.41 -13.90 17.75
C TYR A 202 19.61 -12.90 18.58
N SER A 203 18.31 -13.16 18.72
CA SER A 203 17.45 -12.52 19.71
C SER A 203 16.62 -13.59 20.42
N PRO A 204 16.61 -13.66 21.76
CA PRO A 204 15.84 -14.66 22.49
C PRO A 204 14.33 -14.39 22.47
N ALA A 205 13.94 -13.16 22.17
CA ALA A 205 12.55 -12.73 22.17
C ALA A 205 12.34 -11.47 21.32
N ILE A 206 11.10 -11.21 20.95
CA ILE A 206 10.70 -9.98 20.26
C ILE A 206 10.01 -9.06 21.27
N ARG A 207 10.53 -7.85 21.49
CA ARG A 207 9.81 -6.81 22.26
C ARG A 207 8.74 -6.17 21.40
N LEU A 208 7.57 -5.94 21.96
CA LEU A 208 6.46 -5.27 21.30
C LEU A 208 6.29 -3.89 21.93
N VAL A 209 6.42 -2.84 21.13
CA VAL A 209 6.34 -1.45 21.61
C VAL A 209 5.26 -0.71 20.84
N ALA A 210 4.40 0.03 21.53
CA ALA A 210 3.45 0.96 20.91
C ALA A 210 3.30 2.21 21.78
N ASP A 211 3.17 3.37 21.14
CA ASP A 211 2.93 4.65 21.82
C ASP A 211 3.99 4.96 22.90
N GLY A 212 5.25 4.56 22.61
CA GLY A 212 6.39 4.73 23.52
C GLY A 212 6.43 3.74 24.70
N GLN A 213 5.49 2.81 24.80
CA GLN A 213 5.38 1.85 25.90
C GLN A 213 5.57 0.41 25.43
N GLU A 214 6.23 -0.42 26.24
CA GLU A 214 6.26 -1.86 26.02
C GLU A 214 4.86 -2.44 26.25
N LYS A 215 4.35 -3.17 25.26
CA LYS A 215 3.06 -3.86 25.30
C LYS A 215 3.20 -5.35 25.59
N GLY A 216 4.41 -5.88 25.51
CA GLY A 216 4.73 -7.26 25.85
C GLY A 216 5.98 -7.76 25.15
N ARG A 217 6.25 -9.06 25.34
CA ARG A 217 7.42 -9.75 24.81
C ARG A 217 7.03 -11.13 24.30
N LEU A 218 7.52 -11.49 23.12
CA LEU A 218 7.29 -12.80 22.50
C LEU A 218 8.56 -13.65 22.63
N GLU A 219 8.56 -14.57 23.59
CA GLU A 219 9.60 -15.60 23.71
C GLU A 219 9.31 -16.83 22.82
N SER A 220 8.08 -16.94 22.33
CA SER A 220 7.62 -17.91 21.33
C SER A 220 6.47 -17.28 20.53
N LEU A 221 6.19 -17.83 19.34
CA LEU A 221 5.08 -17.37 18.52
C LEU A 221 3.75 -17.99 19.00
N PRO A 222 2.67 -17.19 19.18
CA PRO A 222 1.38 -17.70 19.66
C PRO A 222 0.84 -18.85 18.82
N ALA A 223 0.50 -19.97 19.47
CA ALA A 223 -0.04 -21.15 18.79
C ALA A 223 -1.32 -20.85 18.00
N ALA A 224 -2.15 -19.93 18.51
CA ALA A 224 -3.41 -19.52 17.91
C ALA A 224 -3.26 -18.85 16.52
N ALA A 225 -2.08 -18.30 16.19
CA ALA A 225 -1.86 -17.66 14.88
C ALA A 225 -1.77 -18.66 13.70
N GLY A 226 -1.79 -19.98 13.99
CA GLY A 226 -1.64 -21.03 12.98
C GLY A 226 -0.25 -21.04 12.33
N GLU A 227 0.12 -22.13 11.66
CA GLU A 227 1.33 -22.18 10.83
C GLU A 227 0.91 -22.11 9.34
N ARG A 228 1.73 -21.44 8.54
CA ARG A 228 1.62 -21.31 7.09
C ARG A 228 2.92 -21.73 6.44
N VAL A 229 2.80 -22.31 5.27
CA VAL A 229 3.92 -22.81 4.48
C VAL A 229 3.83 -22.21 3.08
N TYR A 230 4.83 -21.43 2.69
CA TYR A 230 4.90 -20.78 1.38
C TYR A 230 6.14 -21.22 0.61
N PRO A 231 5.95 -21.97 -0.49
CA PRO A 231 6.97 -22.12 -1.51
C PRO A 231 7.32 -20.75 -2.08
N THR A 232 8.60 -20.42 -2.15
CA THR A 232 9.09 -19.10 -2.57
C THR A 232 10.29 -19.24 -3.48
N VAL A 233 10.30 -18.48 -4.57
CA VAL A 233 11.49 -18.26 -5.40
C VAL A 233 12.19 -17.03 -4.83
N ALA A 234 13.26 -17.22 -4.07
CA ALA A 234 13.89 -16.10 -3.38
C ALA A 234 14.76 -15.30 -4.35
N TYR A 235 14.52 -13.99 -4.45
CA TYR A 235 15.28 -13.07 -5.27
C TYR A 235 15.59 -11.81 -4.44
N GLY A 236 16.86 -11.40 -4.37
CA GLY A 236 17.28 -10.19 -3.67
C GLY A 236 17.73 -9.12 -4.65
N HIS A 237 17.42 -7.85 -4.38
CA HIS A 237 17.75 -6.76 -5.30
C HIS A 237 19.26 -6.68 -5.58
N GLY A 238 20.09 -6.85 -4.55
CA GLY A 238 21.56 -6.79 -4.70
C GLY A 238 22.24 -8.11 -5.06
N MET A 239 21.64 -9.25 -4.72
CA MET A 239 22.30 -10.56 -4.78
C MET A 239 21.67 -11.54 -5.79
N GLY A 240 20.57 -11.15 -6.43
CA GLY A 240 19.87 -11.97 -7.41
C GLY A 240 19.22 -13.20 -6.81
N PHE A 241 19.29 -14.33 -7.53
CA PHE A 241 18.58 -15.55 -7.18
C PHE A 241 19.19 -16.28 -5.97
N HIS A 242 18.33 -16.67 -5.03
CA HIS A 242 18.67 -17.35 -3.77
C HIS A 242 18.06 -18.74 -3.64
N GLY A 243 17.62 -19.34 -4.74
CA GLY A 243 17.05 -20.69 -4.74
C GLY A 243 15.55 -20.73 -4.48
N PHE A 244 15.03 -21.95 -4.59
CA PHE A 244 13.68 -22.30 -4.18
C PHE A 244 13.70 -22.62 -2.69
N ASN A 245 12.87 -21.93 -1.94
CA ASN A 245 12.78 -22.05 -0.49
C ASN A 245 11.36 -22.37 -0.08
N GLU A 246 11.22 -23.02 1.07
CA GLU A 246 9.93 -23.18 1.72
C GLU A 246 9.96 -22.36 3.01
N ILE A 247 9.12 -21.33 3.07
CA ILE A 247 9.01 -20.47 4.25
C ILE A 247 7.91 -21.02 5.15
N ARG A 248 8.29 -21.39 6.38
CA ARG A 248 7.38 -21.88 7.42
C ARG A 248 7.29 -20.86 8.55
N GLY A 249 6.10 -20.34 8.80
CA GLY A 249 5.91 -19.34 9.84
C GLY A 249 4.46 -19.03 10.14
N ARG A 250 4.23 -18.06 11.03
CA ARG A 250 2.90 -17.61 11.43
C ARG A 250 2.66 -16.22 10.85
N ALA A 251 1.40 -15.89 10.56
CA ALA A 251 1.06 -14.55 10.09
C ALA A 251 1.54 -13.49 11.08
N ALA A 252 2.30 -12.52 10.61
CA ALA A 252 2.70 -11.39 11.44
C ALA A 252 1.45 -10.65 11.97
N ARG A 253 0.39 -10.49 11.16
CA ARG A 253 -0.86 -9.86 11.63
C ARG A 253 -1.50 -10.63 12.80
N ASP A 254 -1.57 -11.96 12.72
CA ASP A 254 -2.25 -12.78 13.73
C ASP A 254 -1.41 -12.88 15.02
N VAL A 255 -0.08 -12.84 14.89
CA VAL A 255 0.86 -12.76 16.02
C VAL A 255 0.75 -11.41 16.76
N LEU A 256 0.51 -10.32 16.03
CA LEU A 256 0.62 -8.95 16.55
C LEU A 256 -0.73 -8.31 16.91
N LEU A 257 -1.85 -8.89 16.48
CA LEU A 257 -3.19 -8.30 16.60
C LEU A 257 -3.55 -7.90 18.03
N ALA A 258 -3.22 -8.74 19.01
CA ALA A 258 -3.53 -8.48 20.42
C ALA A 258 -2.74 -7.28 20.98
N ALA A 259 -1.48 -7.12 20.58
CA ALA A 259 -0.64 -6.02 21.04
C ALA A 259 -0.96 -4.71 20.30
N PHE A 260 -1.30 -4.80 19.01
CA PHE A 260 -1.52 -3.67 18.13
C PHE A 260 -2.89 -3.75 17.45
N PRO A 261 -4.01 -3.58 18.20
CA PRO A 261 -5.34 -3.69 17.62
C PRO A 261 -5.61 -2.58 16.59
N PRO A 262 -6.40 -2.89 15.54
CA PRO A 262 -6.70 -1.95 14.47
C PRO A 262 -7.63 -0.85 14.98
N THR A 263 -7.34 0.37 14.56
CA THR A 263 -8.22 1.52 14.70
C THR A 263 -8.27 2.25 13.36
N PRO A 264 -9.32 3.03 13.05
CA PRO A 264 -9.36 3.84 11.83
C PRO A 264 -8.12 4.73 11.69
N ALA A 265 -7.63 5.30 12.79
CA ALA A 265 -6.43 6.14 12.82
C ALA A 265 -5.16 5.34 12.48
N ARG A 266 -4.98 4.13 13.04
CA ARG A 266 -3.83 3.27 12.73
C ARG A 266 -3.88 2.73 11.31
N LEU A 267 -5.04 2.29 10.83
CA LEU A 267 -5.21 1.84 9.45
C LEU A 267 -4.82 2.95 8.47
N ARG A 268 -5.17 4.19 8.77
CA ARG A 268 -4.87 5.33 7.92
C ARG A 268 -3.40 5.78 8.02
N ALA A 269 -2.91 6.05 9.22
CA ALA A 269 -1.65 6.77 9.46
C ALA A 269 -0.63 6.01 10.33
N GLY A 270 -0.90 4.74 10.63
CA GLY A 270 -0.01 3.88 11.40
C GLY A 270 1.06 3.21 10.54
N TYR A 271 2.17 2.87 11.17
CA TYR A 271 3.22 2.02 10.60
C TYR A 271 3.89 1.19 11.68
N LEU A 272 4.59 0.14 11.26
CA LEU A 272 5.42 -0.70 12.09
C LEU A 272 6.89 -0.58 11.67
N VAL A 273 7.79 -0.66 12.64
CA VAL A 273 9.22 -0.87 12.43
C VAL A 273 9.58 -2.25 12.94
N PHE A 274 10.08 -3.11 12.06
CA PHE A 274 10.60 -4.42 12.41
C PHE A 274 12.12 -4.31 12.51
N ALA A 275 12.68 -4.54 13.69
CA ALA A 275 14.10 -4.35 13.96
C ALA A 275 14.78 -5.63 14.46
N ALA A 276 15.91 -5.96 13.84
CA ALA A 276 16.80 -7.04 14.18
C ALA A 276 17.72 -6.69 15.35
N ALA A 277 18.31 -7.71 15.97
CA ALA A 277 19.30 -7.54 17.03
C ALA A 277 20.59 -6.79 16.59
N ASP A 278 20.91 -6.79 15.29
CA ASP A 278 22.05 -6.07 14.71
C ASP A 278 21.70 -4.66 14.22
N GLY A 279 20.45 -4.21 14.44
CA GLY A 279 19.94 -2.91 13.99
C GLY A 279 19.46 -2.88 12.54
N TYR A 280 19.51 -3.99 11.80
CA TYR A 280 18.83 -4.11 10.50
C TYR A 280 17.33 -3.97 10.68
N ARG A 281 16.65 -3.26 9.78
CA ARG A 281 15.24 -2.93 9.96
C ARG A 281 14.51 -2.66 8.67
N CYS A 282 13.19 -2.78 8.71
CA CYS A 282 12.30 -2.27 7.67
C CYS A 282 11.06 -1.62 8.28
N THR A 283 10.42 -0.75 7.50
CA THR A 283 9.11 -0.19 7.79
C THR A 283 8.04 -0.91 6.98
N VAL A 284 6.87 -1.07 7.60
CA VAL A 284 5.67 -1.65 7.00
C VAL A 284 4.51 -0.73 7.39
N SER A 285 3.67 -0.29 6.46
CA SER A 285 2.51 0.50 6.87
C SER A 285 1.55 -0.38 7.65
N TYR A 286 0.77 0.20 8.56
CA TYR A 286 -0.14 -0.62 9.37
C TYR A 286 -1.18 -1.31 8.49
N SER A 287 -1.69 -0.64 7.45
CA SER A 287 -2.61 -1.24 6.48
C SER A 287 -1.95 -2.32 5.63
N GLU A 288 -0.68 -2.16 5.25
CA GLU A 288 0.07 -3.19 4.54
C GLU A 288 0.17 -4.50 5.35
N LEU A 289 0.11 -4.45 6.68
CA LEU A 289 0.10 -5.66 7.50
C LEU A 289 -1.30 -6.17 7.85
N PHE A 290 -2.20 -5.28 8.26
CA PHE A 290 -3.47 -5.63 8.89
C PHE A 290 -4.70 -5.48 7.98
N ASN A 291 -4.55 -4.88 6.80
CA ASN A 291 -5.68 -4.46 5.97
C ASN A 291 -5.59 -4.98 4.53
N ARG A 292 -4.74 -5.96 4.23
CA ARG A 292 -4.63 -6.49 2.86
C ARG A 292 -5.82 -7.38 2.49
N SER A 293 -6.26 -7.29 1.24
CA SER A 293 -7.35 -8.08 0.65
C SER A 293 -6.86 -9.15 -0.35
N ASP A 294 -5.58 -9.13 -0.71
CA ASP A 294 -4.96 -10.00 -1.71
C ASP A 294 -4.41 -11.32 -1.14
N ARG A 295 -4.47 -11.48 0.19
CA ARG A 295 -3.96 -12.65 0.93
C ARG A 295 -2.44 -12.85 0.84
N ALA A 296 -1.69 -11.85 0.37
CA ALA A 296 -0.24 -11.87 0.47
C ALA A 296 0.15 -11.45 1.90
N GLU A 297 0.83 -12.32 2.64
CA GLU A 297 1.01 -12.16 4.08
C GLU A 297 2.47 -12.07 4.47
N PHE A 298 2.75 -11.23 5.46
CA PHE A 298 4.02 -11.28 6.19
C PHE A 298 4.00 -12.48 7.14
N LEU A 299 5.09 -13.24 7.17
CA LEU A 299 5.26 -14.36 8.10
C LEU A 299 6.40 -14.08 9.08
N ILE A 300 6.20 -14.39 10.36
CA ILE A 300 7.27 -14.50 11.35
C ILE A 300 7.53 -15.99 11.55
N GLN A 301 8.77 -16.42 11.32
CA GLN A 301 9.17 -17.83 11.48
C GLN A 301 9.70 -18.04 12.89
N ASP A 302 9.65 -19.25 13.45
CA ASP A 302 10.46 -19.61 14.61
C ASP A 302 11.41 -20.73 14.21
N ARG A 303 12.69 -20.38 14.00
CA ARG A 303 13.73 -21.33 13.56
C ARG A 303 14.46 -21.99 14.73
N GLY A 304 14.09 -21.66 15.98
CA GLY A 304 14.80 -22.10 17.17
C GLY A 304 16.15 -21.39 17.38
N GLU A 305 16.84 -21.80 18.44
CA GLU A 305 18.17 -21.28 18.79
C GLU A 305 19.27 -21.82 17.86
N GLY A 306 20.33 -21.04 17.66
CA GLY A 306 21.48 -21.44 16.84
C GLY A 306 21.22 -21.49 15.32
N ALA A 307 19.99 -21.23 14.86
CA ALA A 307 19.66 -21.22 13.45
C ALA A 307 20.41 -20.14 12.66
N LYS A 308 20.85 -20.49 11.45
CA LYS A 308 21.49 -19.54 10.52
C LYS A 308 20.54 -18.39 10.19
N GLY A 309 20.98 -17.16 10.46
CA GLY A 309 20.16 -15.95 10.30
C GLY A 309 19.26 -15.64 11.50
N GLY A 310 19.47 -16.30 12.63
CA GLY A 310 18.80 -16.01 13.89
C GLY A 310 17.37 -16.55 13.98
N ARG A 311 16.86 -16.52 15.21
CA ARG A 311 15.47 -16.85 15.56
C ARG A 311 14.54 -15.72 15.12
N PHE A 312 13.28 -15.99 14.81
CA PHE A 312 12.32 -14.95 14.43
C PHE A 312 12.63 -14.14 13.14
N PRO A 313 13.00 -14.75 12.00
CA PRO A 313 13.08 -13.97 10.77
C PRO A 313 11.70 -13.59 10.25
N LEU A 314 11.55 -12.32 9.85
CA LEU A 314 10.44 -11.81 9.07
C LEU A 314 10.59 -12.23 7.61
N PHE A 315 9.50 -12.69 7.01
CA PHE A 315 9.34 -12.87 5.58
C PHE A 315 8.25 -11.92 5.08
N ALA A 316 8.55 -11.16 4.04
CA ALA A 316 7.61 -10.25 3.39
C ALA A 316 7.00 -10.92 2.15
N GLY A 317 5.91 -11.67 2.33
CA GLY A 317 5.24 -12.37 1.22
C GLY A 317 4.72 -11.48 0.09
N PRO A 318 4.26 -10.24 0.33
CA PRO A 318 3.88 -9.33 -0.75
C PRO A 318 5.02 -8.86 -1.64
N ASP A 319 6.29 -9.08 -1.24
CA ASP A 319 7.44 -8.54 -1.94
C ASP A 319 7.97 -9.45 -3.04
N PHE A 320 8.47 -8.81 -4.10
CA PHE A 320 9.32 -9.41 -5.10
C PHE A 320 10.74 -9.64 -4.58
N PHE A 321 11.30 -8.66 -3.87
CA PHE A 321 12.65 -8.76 -3.32
C PHE A 321 12.65 -9.15 -1.84
N VAL A 322 13.54 -10.07 -1.45
CA VAL A 322 13.66 -10.55 -0.06
C VAL A 322 14.34 -9.56 0.90
N ASP A 323 14.73 -8.38 0.42
CA ASP A 323 15.48 -7.36 1.15
C ASP A 323 14.76 -6.86 2.42
N ARG A 324 13.42 -6.84 2.45
CA ARG A 324 12.67 -6.51 3.67
C ARG A 324 12.56 -7.65 4.68
N GLY A 325 13.23 -8.78 4.43
CA GLY A 325 13.37 -9.88 5.37
C GLY A 325 14.31 -9.52 6.53
N VAL A 326 13.74 -9.23 7.70
CA VAL A 326 14.49 -8.88 8.91
C VAL A 326 14.81 -10.14 9.70
N LYS A 327 16.10 -10.45 9.85
CA LYS A 327 16.62 -11.60 10.60
C LYS A 327 16.68 -11.28 12.10
N ALA A 328 16.67 -12.30 12.97
CA ALA A 328 16.82 -12.11 14.42
C ALA A 328 15.95 -10.97 15.00
N LEU A 329 14.64 -10.97 14.73
CA LEU A 329 13.75 -9.91 15.22
C LEU A 329 13.90 -9.76 16.74
N SER A 330 14.16 -8.53 17.16
CA SER A 330 14.38 -8.16 18.56
C SER A 330 13.35 -7.15 19.05
N GLU A 331 12.82 -6.31 18.16
CA GLU A 331 11.79 -5.33 18.47
C GLU A 331 10.84 -5.16 17.28
N ILE A 332 9.55 -5.05 17.58
CA ILE A 332 8.53 -4.57 16.66
C ILE A 332 7.85 -3.38 17.32
N ARG A 333 7.90 -2.24 16.64
CA ARG A 333 7.35 -0.98 17.13
C ARG A 333 6.19 -0.53 16.27
N CYS A 334 5.01 -0.38 16.84
CA CYS A 334 3.86 0.25 16.21
C CYS A 334 3.83 1.75 16.53
N VAL A 335 3.69 2.58 15.50
CA VAL A 335 3.76 4.05 15.58
C VAL A 335 2.65 4.63 14.72
N GLN A 336 2.25 5.88 14.99
CA GLN A 336 1.32 6.62 14.18
C GLN A 336 1.89 8.01 13.88
N ILE A 337 1.77 8.45 12.61
CA ILE A 337 2.07 9.83 12.24
C ILE A 337 0.96 10.74 12.80
N PRO A 338 1.31 11.88 13.42
CA PRO A 338 0.34 12.81 14.00
C PRO A 338 -0.56 13.49 12.96
#